data_AF-A0A4Z0QEN5-F1
#
_entry.id   AF-A0A4Z0QEN5-F1
#
_cell.length_a   1.000
_cell.length_b   1.000
_cell.length_c   1.000
_cell.angle_alpha   90.00
_cell.angle_beta   90.00
_cell.angle_gamma   90.00
#
_symmetry.space_group_name_H-M   'P 1'
#
loop_
_entity.id
_entity.type
_entity.pdbx_description
1 polymer ?
#
loop_
_entity_poly.entity_id
_entity_poly.type
_entity_poly.pdbx_seq_one_letter_code
_entity_poly.pdbx_strand_id
1 'polypeptide(L)' 'MAYPPTGRARTTGALYLLAGVLLLVALAFRSPELYAAWQTGTLTTARIGLSLVFLVGALFMLRMGWRMRRNNRQNDVID' A
#
# COMPACT_ATOMS: atom_id res chain seq x y z
N MET A 1 31.92 -7.24 12.67
CA MET A 1 30.61 -6.58 12.53
C MET A 1 29.95 -7.17 11.30
N ALA A 2 28.93 -8.03 11.46
CA ALA A 2 28.25 -8.65 10.33
C ALA A 2 27.40 -7.60 9.62
N TYR A 3 27.82 -7.19 8.42
CA TYR A 3 27.02 -6.33 7.56
C TYR A 3 25.68 -7.03 7.28
N PRO A 4 24.52 -6.43 7.56
CA PRO A 4 23.25 -7.04 7.17
C PRO A 4 23.23 -7.14 5.64
N PRO A 5 22.84 -8.29 5.07
CA PRO A 5 22.87 -8.49 3.62
C PRO A 5 21.96 -7.44 2.95
N THR A 6 22.57 -6.54 2.19
CA THR A 6 21.93 -5.44 1.43
C THR A 6 20.79 -5.93 0.54
N GLY A 7 20.79 -7.19 0.13
CA GLY A 7 19.73 -7.83 -0.63
C GLY A 7 18.36 -7.92 0.08
N ARG A 8 18.31 -8.03 1.41
CA ARG A 8 17.05 -8.21 2.17
C ARG A 8 16.19 -6.93 2.21
N ALA A 9 16.82 -5.76 2.06
CA ALA A 9 16.12 -4.47 2.03
C ALA A 9 15.37 -4.25 0.71
N ARG A 10 15.88 -4.76 -0.43
CA ARG A 10 15.24 -4.63 -1.76
C ARG A 10 13.93 -5.43 -1.83
N THR A 11 13.92 -6.67 -1.36
CA THR A 11 12.72 -7.53 -1.37
C THR A 11 11.63 -7.01 -0.46
N THR A 12 11.98 -6.55 0.75
CA THR A 12 11.01 -5.99 1.70
C THR A 12 10.29 -4.76 1.13
N GLY A 13 11.01 -3.84 0.47
CA GLY A 13 10.40 -2.67 -0.18
C GLY A 13 9.46 -3.03 -1.35
N ALA A 14 9.78 -4.07 -2.11
CA ALA A 14 8.92 -4.57 -3.19
C ALA A 14 7.64 -5.24 -2.66
N LEU A 15 7.75 -5.97 -1.54
CA LEU A 15 6.59 -6.59 -0.87
C LEU A 15 5.61 -5.53 -0.35
N TYR A 16 6.10 -4.44 0.25
CA TYR A 16 5.23 -3.34 0.69
C TYR A 16 4.55 -2.62 -0.48
N LEU A 17 5.24 -2.45 -1.61
CA LEU A 17 4.64 -1.91 -2.83
C LEU A 17 3.56 -2.83 -3.37
N LEU A 18 3.85 -4.13 -3.50
CA LEU A 18 2.88 -5.13 -3.95
C LEU A 18 1.68 -5.21 -3.02
N ALA A 19 1.89 -5.21 -1.70
CA ALA A 19 0.81 -5.21 -0.72
C ALA A 19 -0.07 -3.96 -0.84
N GLY A 20 0.53 -2.76 -0.98
CA GLY A 20 -0.22 -1.52 -1.20
C GLY A 20 -1.02 -1.53 -2.51
N VAL A 21 -0.43 -2.04 -3.60
CA VAL A 21 -1.11 -2.16 -4.90
C VAL A 21 -2.26 -3.17 -4.83
N LEU A 22 -2.04 -4.36 -4.26
CA LEU A 22 -3.09 -5.36 -4.07
C LEU A 22 -4.24 -4.82 -3.21
N LEU A 23 -3.92 -4.03 -2.17
CA LEU A 23 -4.93 -3.43 -1.32
C LEU A 23 -5.73 -2.33 -2.06
N LEU A 24 -5.08 -1.55 -2.93
CA LEU A 24 -5.77 -0.61 -3.84
C LEU A 24 -6.67 -1.33 -4.84
N VAL A 25 -6.20 -2.43 -5.43
CA VAL A 25 -6.99 -3.25 -6.35
C VAL A 25 -8.21 -3.84 -5.63
N ALA A 26 -8.04 -4.39 -4.44
CA ALA A 26 -9.14 -4.90 -3.62
C ALA A 26 -10.16 -3.78 -3.29
N LEU A 27 -9.68 -2.57 -2.99
CA LEU A 27 -10.55 -1.42 -2.75
C LEU A 27 -11.29 -0.97 -4.02
N ALA A 28 -10.63 -1.03 -5.19
CA ALA A 28 -11.26 -0.76 -6.47
C ALA A 28 -12.37 -1.78 -6.79
N PHE A 29 -12.14 -3.06 -6.53
CA PHE A 29 -13.17 -4.10 -6.62
C PHE A 29 -14.33 -3.91 -5.62
N ARG A 30 -14.07 -3.28 -4.47
CA ARG A 30 -15.09 -2.95 -3.47
C ARG A 30 -15.90 -1.68 -3.81
N SER A 31 -15.39 -0.83 -4.69
CA SER A 31 -16.06 0.42 -5.09
C SER A 31 -17.48 0.26 -5.68
N PRO A 32 -17.80 -0.77 -6.49
CA PRO A 32 -19.15 -0.95 -7.04
C PRO A 32 -20.15 -1.32 -5.93
N GLU A 33 -19.74 -2.09 -4.92
CA GLU A 33 -20.61 -2.42 -3.78
C GLU A 33 -20.95 -1.19 -2.95
N LEU A 34 -19.96 -0.31 -2.72
CA LEU A 34 -20.19 0.98 -2.06
C LEU A 34 -21.15 1.85 -2.88
N TYR A 35 -21.01 1.86 -4.20
CA TYR A 35 -21.91 2.59 -5.09
C TYR A 35 -23.34 2.03 -5.06
N ALA A 36 -23.51 0.70 -5.10
CA ALA A 36 -24.81 0.05 -4.97
C ALA A 36 -25.45 0.30 -3.58
N ALA A 37 -24.65 0.27 -2.51
CA ALA A 37 -25.10 0.60 -1.16
C ALA A 37 -25.53 2.07 -1.04
N TRP A 38 -24.84 2.98 -1.73
CA TRP A 38 -25.24 4.39 -1.84
C TRP A 38 -26.57 4.54 -2.58
N GLN A 39 -26.74 3.87 -3.72
CA GLN A 39 -27.98 3.92 -4.50
C GLN A 39 -29.20 3.37 -3.74
N THR A 40 -28.99 2.36 -2.88
CA THR A 40 -30.05 1.75 -2.06
C THR A 40 -30.27 2.44 -0.71
N GLY A 41 -29.50 3.49 -0.39
CA GLY A 41 -29.57 4.18 0.90
C GLY A 41 -29.11 3.34 2.11
N THR A 42 -28.51 2.18 1.87
CA THR A 42 -28.00 1.26 2.91
C THR A 42 -26.54 1.54 3.30
N LEU A 43 -25.99 2.63 2.77
CA LEU A 43 -24.60 3.03 3.01
C LEU A 43 -24.42 3.50 4.45
N THR A 44 -23.77 2.68 5.26
CA THR A 44 -23.43 3.03 6.65
C THR A 44 -22.14 3.83 6.73
N THR A 45 -22.10 4.83 7.61
CA THR A 45 -20.90 5.63 7.90
C THR A 45 -19.70 4.77 8.27
N ALA A 46 -19.94 3.66 8.99
CA ALA A 46 -18.91 2.69 9.35
C ALA A 46 -18.24 2.03 8.13
N ARG A 47 -19.02 1.69 7.08
CA ARG A 47 -18.48 1.07 5.84
C ARG A 47 -17.60 2.05 5.05
N ILE A 48 -17.99 3.32 4.99
CA ILE A 48 -17.20 4.37 4.34
C ILE A 48 -15.91 4.63 5.14
N GLY A 49 -16.03 4.77 6.46
CA GLY A 49 -14.89 5.00 7.35
C GLY A 49 -13.84 3.90 7.27
N LEU A 50 -14.26 2.63 7.29
CA LEU A 50 -13.35 1.50 7.10
C LEU A 50 -12.64 1.53 5.74
N SER A 51 -13.36 1.87 4.67
CA SER A 51 -12.79 1.97 3.32
C SER A 51 -11.75 3.10 3.22
N LEU A 52 -11.98 4.23 3.89
CA LEU A 52 -11.02 5.33 4.00
C LEU A 52 -9.77 4.93 4.78
N VAL A 53 -9.91 4.20 5.90
CA VAL A 53 -8.75 3.70 6.66
C VAL A 53 -7.91 2.76 5.81
N PHE A 54 -8.55 1.84 5.07
CA PHE A 54 -7.84 0.97 4.13
C PHE A 54 -7.15 1.74 3.02
N LEU A 55 -7.79 2.77 2.46
CA LEU A 55 -7.19 3.63 1.44
C LEU A 55 -5.93 4.34 1.97
N VAL A 56 -6.02 4.95 3.14
CA VAL A 56 -4.88 5.61 3.80
C VAL A 56 -3.76 4.62 4.07
N GLY A 57 -4.09 3.43 4.58
CA GLY A 57 -3.13 2.34 4.78
C GLY A 57 -2.42 1.91 3.50
N ALA A 58 -3.18 1.76 2.40
CA ALA A 58 -2.64 1.39 1.08
C ALA A 58 -1.65 2.44 0.57
N LEU A 59 -2.03 3.72 0.65
CA LEU A 59 -1.21 4.85 0.22
C LEU A 59 0.05 4.98 1.09
N PHE A 60 -0.06 4.73 2.39
CA PHE A 60 1.08 4.75 3.31
C PHE A 60 2.08 3.63 2.98
N MET A 61 1.61 2.40 2.73
CA MET A 61 2.46 1.29 2.30
C MET A 61 3.14 1.56 0.96
N LEU A 62 2.40 2.14 0.00
CA LEU A 62 2.93 2.49 -1.31
C LEU A 62 3.99 3.59 -1.19
N ARG A 63 3.77 4.60 -0.34
CA ARG A 63 4.75 5.66 -0.03
C ARG A 63 5.99 5.11 0.67
N MET A 64 5.84 4.22 1.66
CA MET A 64 6.97 3.60 2.35
C MET A 64 7.81 2.74 1.41
N GLY A 65 7.17 1.87 0.63
CA GLY A 65 7.86 1.03 -0.35
C GLY A 65 8.57 1.85 -1.43
N TRP A 66 7.97 2.96 -1.87
CA TRP A 66 8.59 3.88 -2.81
C TRP A 66 9.81 4.60 -2.21
N ARG A 67 9.73 5.02 -0.94
CA ARG A 67 10.86 5.64 -0.23
C ARG A 67 12.02 4.67 -0.03
N MET A 68 11.74 3.42 0.35
CA MET A 68 12.75 2.36 0.49
C MET A 68 13.43 2.03 -0.83
N ARG A 69 12.69 2.04 -1.95
CA ARG A 69 13.25 1.83 -3.29
C ARG A 69 14.19 2.95 -3.73
N ARG A 70 13.91 4.22 -3.35
CA ARG A 70 14.81 5.35 -3.65
C ARG A 70 16.08 5.34 -2.81
N ASN A 71 15.98 5.06 -1.51
CA ASN A 71 17.17 5.00 -0.65
C ASN A 71 18.14 3.89 -1.06
N ASN A 72 17.63 2.72 -1.46
CA ASN A 72 18.51 1.62 -1.91
C ASN A 72 19.31 1.97 -3.17
N ARG A 73 18.70 2.70 -4.11
CA ARG A 73 19.38 3.13 -5.35
C ARG A 73 20.53 4.09 -5.09
N GLN A 74 20.55 4.77 -3.94
CA GLN A 74 21.59 5.72 -3.58
C GLN A 74 22.82 5.03 -2.97
N ASN A 75 22.63 3.90 -2.30
CA ASN A 75 23.73 3.08 -1.77
C ASN A 75 24.46 2.29 -2.87
N ASP A 76 23.77 1.86 -3.93
CA ASP A 76 24.40 1.14 -5.06
C ASP A 76 25.25 2.04 -5.99
N VAL A 77 25.23 3.36 -5.82
CA VAL A 77 25.99 4.33 -6.65
C VAL A 77 27.28 4.78 -5.97
N ILE A 78 27.46 4.45 -4.67
CA ILE A 78 28.59 4.88 -3.85
C ILE A 78 29.64 3.75 -3.69
N ASP A 79 29.31 2.51 -4.07
CA ASP A 79 30.27 1.41 -4.30
C ASP A 79 30.74 1.41 -5.77
#